data_AF-A0A937NLF3-F1
#
_entry.id   AF-A0A937NLF3-F1
#
_cell.length_a   1.000
_cell.length_b   1.000
_cell.length_c   1.000
_cell.angle_alpha   90.00
_cell.angle_beta   90.00
_cell.angle_gamma   90.00
#
_symmetry.space_group_name_H-M   'P 1'
#
loop_
_entity.id
_entity.type
_entity.pdbx_description
1 polymer ?
#
loop_
_entity_poly.entity_id
_entity_poly.type
_entity_poly.pdbx_seq_one_letter_code
_entity_poly.pdbx_strand_id
1 'polypeptide(L)'
;MNNPLRTPDDYELFLYTLTEQFPSIRRSTVTFVRRGASLARVAGELYFDREIRLVVRERILYHRLPAVIDWYGYEVWQGGEKLYWYDSQPHPNDPTLQSTHPHHKHIPPDTRHNRIPAPEMSFTRPNLPFLIDEIEREILGMLAPE
;
A
#
# COMPACT_ATOMS: atom_id res chain seq x y z
N MET A 1 -14.21 -13.82 1.51
CA MET A 1 -13.12 -13.12 2.24
C MET A 1 -13.70 -11.84 2.82
N ASN A 2 -13.57 -11.63 4.15
CA ASN A 2 -14.09 -10.44 4.80
C ASN A 2 -13.35 -9.20 4.31
N ASN A 3 -14.07 -8.11 4.03
CA ASN A 3 -13.47 -6.80 3.73
C ASN A 3 -12.63 -6.34 4.95
N PRO A 4 -11.29 -6.25 4.85
CA PRO A 4 -10.44 -5.85 5.97
C PRO A 4 -10.78 -4.47 6.53
N LEU A 5 -11.29 -3.56 5.69
CA LEU A 5 -11.67 -2.21 6.10
C LEU A 5 -13.06 -2.13 6.75
N ARG A 6 -13.73 -3.27 7.04
CA ARG A 6 -15.06 -3.26 7.66
C ARG A 6 -15.06 -2.54 9.02
N THR A 7 -14.05 -2.76 9.86
CA THR A 7 -13.83 -2.09 11.14
C THR A 7 -12.34 -1.81 11.35
N PRO A 8 -11.94 -0.90 12.25
CA PRO A 8 -10.52 -0.73 12.59
C PRO A 8 -9.89 -2.01 13.16
N ASP A 9 -10.65 -2.82 13.91
CA ASP A 9 -10.16 -4.07 14.50
C ASP A 9 -9.94 -5.15 13.43
N ASP A 10 -10.84 -5.23 12.44
CA ASP A 10 -10.66 -6.12 11.29
C ASP A 10 -9.41 -5.74 10.48
N TYR A 11 -9.16 -4.43 10.32
CA TYR A 11 -8.01 -3.95 9.57
C TYR A 11 -6.70 -4.19 10.32
N GLU A 12 -6.69 -3.94 11.63
CA GLU A 12 -5.55 -4.26 12.50
C GLU A 12 -5.23 -5.76 12.49
N LEU A 13 -6.24 -6.62 12.60
CA LEU A 13 -6.06 -8.06 12.48
C LEU A 13 -5.50 -8.47 11.12
N PHE A 14 -6.01 -7.89 10.03
CA PHE A 14 -5.50 -8.10 8.69
C PHE A 14 -4.01 -7.75 8.59
N LEU A 15 -3.60 -6.58 9.11
CA LEU A 15 -2.20 -6.13 9.11
C LEU A 15 -1.28 -7.09 9.88
N TYR A 16 -1.73 -7.59 11.02
CA TYR A 16 -0.94 -8.48 11.88
C TYR A 16 -0.90 -9.93 11.42
N THR A 17 -1.74 -10.31 10.46
CA THR A 17 -1.73 -11.64 9.84
C THR A 17 -1.16 -11.64 8.43
N LEU A 18 -0.55 -10.54 7.97
CA LEU A 18 0.05 -10.44 6.63
C LEU A 18 1.10 -11.54 6.38
N THR A 19 1.95 -11.86 7.35
CA THR A 19 2.98 -12.91 7.20
C THR A 19 2.40 -14.32 7.15
N GLU A 20 1.18 -14.52 7.65
CA GLU A 20 0.47 -15.80 7.58
C GLU A 20 -0.26 -15.94 6.23
N GLN A 21 -0.76 -14.82 5.70
CA GLN A 21 -1.53 -14.78 4.45
C GLN A 21 -0.64 -14.74 3.20
N PHE A 22 0.55 -14.14 3.28
CA PHE A 22 1.46 -13.93 2.16
C PHE A 22 2.84 -14.53 2.46
N PRO A 23 3.11 -15.76 1.98
CA PRO A 23 4.37 -16.47 2.26
C PRO A 23 5.64 -15.77 1.76
N SER A 24 5.51 -14.82 0.83
CA SER A 24 6.62 -14.00 0.34
C SER A 24 7.13 -12.99 1.38
N ILE A 25 6.29 -12.62 2.37
CA ILE A 25 6.66 -11.70 3.44
C ILE A 25 7.49 -12.45 4.49
N ARG A 26 8.77 -12.12 4.57
CA ARG A 26 9.70 -12.69 5.55
C ARG A 26 9.59 -12.07 6.93
N ARG A 27 9.21 -10.79 6.99
CA ARG A 27 9.04 -10.04 8.24
C ARG A 27 8.13 -8.84 8.04
N SER A 28 7.34 -8.51 9.05
CA SER A 28 6.55 -7.28 9.11
C SER A 28 6.91 -6.48 10.36
N THR A 29 7.05 -5.15 10.20
CA THR A 29 7.08 -4.18 11.31
C THR A 29 5.88 -3.24 11.25
N VAL A 30 4.91 -3.51 10.37
CA VAL A 30 3.72 -2.68 10.19
C VAL A 30 2.90 -2.69 11.47
N THR A 31 2.59 -1.49 11.97
CA THR A 31 1.79 -1.29 13.18
C THR A 31 0.55 -0.49 12.87
N PHE A 32 -0.56 -0.81 13.55
CA PHE A 32 -1.78 -0.01 13.56
C PHE A 32 -1.85 0.76 14.87
N VAL A 33 -1.66 2.08 14.83
CA VAL A 33 -1.64 2.91 16.04
C VAL A 33 -2.82 3.87 16.04
N ARG A 34 -3.78 3.64 16.94
CA ARG A 34 -4.93 4.53 17.16
C ARG A 34 -4.46 5.91 17.64
N ARG A 35 -5.03 6.95 17.05
CA ARG A 35 -4.80 8.38 17.32
C ARG A 35 -6.14 9.04 17.66
N GLY A 36 -6.70 8.66 18.80
CA GLY A 36 -8.03 9.09 19.24
C GLY A 36 -9.13 8.13 18.81
N ALA A 37 -10.38 8.61 18.83
CA ALA A 37 -11.58 7.77 18.65
C ALA A 37 -11.96 7.50 17.17
N SER A 38 -11.29 8.15 16.21
CA SER A 38 -11.74 8.16 14.81
C SER A 38 -10.62 7.98 13.78
N LEU A 39 -9.37 7.91 14.22
CA LEU A 39 -8.20 7.94 13.36
C LEU A 39 -7.15 6.94 13.83
N ALA A 40 -6.49 6.26 12.90
CA ALA A 40 -5.28 5.48 13.15
C ALA A 40 -4.24 5.78 12.09
N ARG A 41 -2.98 5.54 12.45
CA ARG A 41 -1.87 5.52 11.51
C ARG A 41 -1.39 4.10 11.35
N VAL A 42 -1.20 3.69 10.11
CA VAL A 42 -0.51 2.46 9.76
C VAL A 42 0.88 2.83 9.28
N ALA A 43 1.90 2.28 9.92
CA ALA A 43 3.28 2.56 9.53
C ALA A 43 4.19 1.38 9.84
N GLY A 44 5.16 1.16 8.95
CA GLY A 44 6.22 0.17 9.12
C GLY A 44 6.71 -0.33 7.77
N GLU A 45 7.32 -1.49 7.77
CA GLU A 45 7.92 -2.09 6.59
C GLU A 45 7.55 -3.57 6.50
N LEU A 46 7.30 -4.03 5.27
CA LEU A 46 7.23 -5.44 4.92
C LEU A 46 8.54 -5.80 4.22
N TYR A 47 9.17 -6.88 4.64
CA TYR A 47 10.43 -7.37 4.08
C TYR A 47 10.19 -8.66 3.33
N PHE A 48 10.79 -8.75 2.15
CA PHE A 48 10.75 -9.90 1.27
C PHE A 48 12.17 -10.41 1.00
N ASP A 49 12.29 -11.46 0.20
CA ASP A 49 13.60 -11.90 -0.32
C ASP A 49 14.24 -10.85 -1.25
N ARG A 50 15.50 -11.08 -1.63
CA ARG A 50 16.26 -10.22 -2.56
C ARG A 50 16.40 -8.76 -2.10
N GLU A 51 16.43 -8.57 -0.78
CA GLU A 51 16.54 -7.26 -0.13
C GLU A 51 15.39 -6.29 -0.51
N ILE A 52 14.25 -6.84 -0.91
CA ILE A 52 13.07 -6.04 -1.22
C ILE A 52 12.36 -5.65 0.08
N ARG A 53 12.03 -4.37 0.20
CA ARG A 53 11.17 -3.86 1.27
C ARG A 53 10.10 -2.93 0.73
N LEU A 54 8.90 -3.10 1.25
CA LEU A 54 7.76 -2.21 1.06
C LEU A 54 7.60 -1.36 2.31
N VAL A 55 7.86 -0.06 2.21
CA VAL A 55 7.59 0.93 3.26
C VAL A 55 6.12 1.31 3.18
N VAL A 56 5.38 1.12 4.27
CA VAL A 56 3.95 1.37 4.36
C VAL A 56 3.69 2.59 5.22
N ARG A 57 2.87 3.52 4.71
CA ARG A 57 2.30 4.64 5.47
C ARG A 57 0.86 4.85 5.05
N GLU A 58 -0.07 4.71 5.97
CA GLU A 58 -1.48 5.00 5.72
C GLU A 58 -2.09 5.78 6.89
N ARG A 59 -3.16 6.49 6.56
CA ARG A 59 -4.06 7.12 7.52
C ARG A 59 -5.44 6.51 7.35
N ILE A 60 -5.95 5.92 8.44
CA ILE A 60 -7.22 5.20 8.45
C ILE A 60 -8.24 6.00 9.26
N LEU A 61 -9.32 6.42 8.61
CA LEU A 61 -10.47 7.05 9.26
C LEU A 61 -11.54 6.00 9.55
N TYR A 62 -12.04 5.98 10.79
CA TYR A 62 -13.08 5.03 11.24
C TYR A 62 -14.14 5.69 12.13
N HIS A 63 -14.35 7.01 12.00
CA HIS A 63 -15.51 7.70 12.60
C HIS A 63 -16.85 7.22 12.02
N ARG A 64 -16.81 6.63 10.81
CA ARG A 64 -17.91 5.91 10.16
C ARG A 64 -17.35 4.59 9.64
N LEU A 65 -18.22 3.59 9.57
CA LEU A 65 -17.89 2.27 9.02
C LEU A 65 -18.54 2.09 7.64
N PRO A 66 -17.90 1.38 6.70
CA PRO A 66 -16.55 0.82 6.80
C PRO A 66 -15.47 1.90 6.96
N ALA A 67 -14.35 1.54 7.58
CA ALA A 67 -13.18 2.40 7.66
C ALA A 67 -12.65 2.71 6.25
N VAL A 68 -11.97 3.84 6.10
CA VAL A 68 -11.40 4.26 4.82
C VAL A 68 -9.95 4.68 5.01
N ILE A 69 -9.16 4.46 3.97
CA ILE A 69 -7.85 5.10 3.82
C ILE A 69 -8.15 6.51 3.32
N ASP A 70 -7.66 7.55 3.98
CA ASP A 70 -7.83 8.94 3.50
C ASP A 70 -6.51 9.59 3.09
N TRP A 71 -5.40 8.90 3.32
CA TRP A 71 -4.08 9.22 2.80
C TRP A 71 -3.20 7.96 2.85
N TYR A 72 -2.34 7.81 1.84
CA TYR A 72 -1.31 6.77 1.85
C TYR A 72 -0.02 7.23 1.14
N GLY A 73 1.06 6.52 1.45
CA GLY A 73 2.30 6.49 0.70
C GLY A 73 2.95 5.11 0.85
N TYR A 74 3.27 4.48 -0.28
CA TYR A 74 3.89 3.15 -0.34
C TYR A 74 5.17 3.22 -1.15
N GLU A 75 6.30 2.80 -0.61
CA GLU A 75 7.58 2.84 -1.32
C GLU A 75 8.18 1.45 -1.44
N VAL A 76 8.59 1.07 -2.65
CA VAL A 76 9.29 -0.20 -2.88
C VAL A 76 10.76 0.06 -3.10
N TRP A 77 11.58 -0.63 -2.33
CA TRP A 77 13.03 -0.51 -2.34
C TRP A 77 13.70 -1.87 -2.55
N GLN A 78 14.86 -1.86 -3.19
CA GLN A 78 15.80 -2.98 -3.24
C GLN A 78 17.13 -2.56 -2.63
N GLY A 79 17.47 -3.13 -1.48
CA GLY A 79 18.62 -2.65 -0.69
C GLY A 79 18.51 -1.16 -0.40
N GLY A 80 19.46 -0.37 -0.91
CA GLY A 80 19.50 1.09 -0.77
C GLY A 80 18.79 1.89 -1.88
N GLU A 81 18.26 1.23 -2.90
CA GLU A 81 17.66 1.87 -4.08
C GLU A 81 16.12 1.88 -3.99
N LYS A 82 15.49 3.04 -4.20
CA LYS A 82 14.03 3.14 -4.32
C LYS A 82 13.64 2.83 -5.77
N LEU A 83 12.90 1.75 -5.98
CA LEU A 83 12.46 1.30 -7.30
C LEU A 83 11.29 2.16 -7.79
N TYR A 84 10.24 2.29 -6.98
CA TYR A 84 9.03 3.07 -7.28
C TYR A 84 8.27 3.40 -5.99
N TRP A 85 7.25 4.26 -6.11
CA TRP A 85 6.29 4.48 -5.02
C TRP A 85 4.90 4.82 -5.53
N TYR A 86 3.92 4.68 -4.66
CA TYR A 86 2.55 5.13 -4.86
C TYR A 86 2.22 6.17 -3.81
N ASP A 87 1.53 7.24 -4.21
CA ASP A 87 0.94 8.17 -3.27
C ASP A 87 -0.38 8.75 -3.79
N SER A 88 -1.03 9.50 -2.92
CA SER A 88 -2.35 10.11 -3.14
C SER A 88 -2.28 11.63 -3.23
N GLN A 89 -1.12 12.20 -3.55
CA GLN A 89 -0.97 13.65 -3.75
C GLN A 89 -1.77 14.08 -5.00
N PRO A 90 -2.73 15.01 -4.87
CA PRO A 90 -3.52 15.44 -6.03
C PRO A 90 -2.67 16.18 -7.08
N HIS A 91 -2.84 15.80 -8.35
CA HIS A 91 -2.29 16.50 -9.52
C HIS A 91 -3.41 16.97 -10.47
N PRO A 92 -4.26 17.94 -10.07
CA PRO A 92 -5.45 18.32 -10.83
C PRO A 92 -5.15 18.90 -12.22
N ASN A 93 -3.95 19.44 -12.43
CA ASN A 93 -3.55 20.05 -13.70
C ASN A 93 -2.87 19.07 -14.66
N ASP A 94 -2.68 17.81 -14.26
CA ASP A 94 -2.12 16.77 -15.12
C ASP A 94 -3.27 15.94 -15.71
N PRO A 95 -3.60 16.10 -17.01
CA PRO A 95 -4.69 15.36 -17.64
C PRO A 95 -4.40 13.86 -17.72
N THR A 96 -3.13 13.44 -17.70
CA THR A 96 -2.73 12.04 -17.86
C THR A 96 -3.05 11.19 -16.62
N LEU A 97 -3.20 11.84 -15.45
CA LEU A 97 -3.47 11.18 -14.17
C LEU A 97 -4.95 11.25 -13.73
N GLN A 98 -5.81 11.92 -14.50
CA GLN A 98 -7.20 12.16 -14.09
C GLN A 98 -8.03 10.88 -13.98
N SER A 99 -7.70 9.85 -14.77
CA SER A 99 -8.42 8.57 -14.76
C SER A 99 -8.38 7.86 -13.41
N THR A 100 -7.39 8.16 -12.57
CA THR A 100 -7.19 7.53 -11.26
C THR A 100 -7.07 8.56 -10.14
N HIS A 101 -7.48 9.81 -10.36
CA HIS A 101 -7.30 10.89 -9.39
C HIS A 101 -7.78 10.49 -7.97
N PRO A 102 -6.95 10.69 -6.91
CA PRO A 102 -5.60 11.27 -6.89
C PRO A 102 -4.46 10.24 -7.00
N HIS A 103 -4.78 8.98 -7.22
CA HIS A 103 -3.86 7.85 -7.15
C HIS A 103 -2.93 7.76 -8.36
N HIS A 104 -1.64 7.60 -8.10
CA HIS A 104 -0.65 7.43 -9.14
C HIS A 104 0.58 6.66 -8.62
N LYS A 105 1.35 6.10 -9.57
CA LYS A 105 2.63 5.44 -9.33
C LYS A 105 3.75 6.28 -9.91
N HIS A 106 4.86 6.37 -9.21
CA HIS A 106 6.10 7.01 -9.64
C HIS A 106 7.12 5.96 -10.04
N ILE A 107 7.67 6.04 -11.26
CA ILE A 107 8.53 5.00 -11.85
C ILE A 107 9.79 5.57 -12.52
N PRO A 108 10.90 4.80 -12.65
CA PRO A 108 12.12 5.25 -13.34
C PRO A 108 11.86 5.60 -14.82
N PRO A 109 12.74 6.35 -15.52
CA PRO A 109 14.06 6.83 -15.09
C PRO A 109 14.05 8.13 -14.25
N ASP A 110 13.02 8.97 -14.36
CA ASP A 110 12.87 10.18 -13.54
C ASP A 110 11.67 10.02 -12.61
N THR A 111 11.85 9.27 -11.53
CA THR A 111 10.74 8.94 -10.62
C THR A 111 10.07 10.17 -10.02
N ARG A 112 10.71 11.34 -9.97
CA ARG A 112 10.07 12.57 -9.46
C ARG A 112 9.08 13.18 -10.44
N HIS A 113 9.24 12.94 -11.74
CA HIS A 113 8.39 13.52 -12.78
C HIS A 113 7.62 12.48 -13.60
N ASN A 114 8.07 11.24 -13.62
CA ASN A 114 7.46 10.14 -14.35
C ASN A 114 6.42 9.44 -13.47
N ARG A 115 5.16 9.78 -13.74
CA ARG A 115 3.98 9.28 -13.04
C ARG A 115 3.08 8.56 -14.02
N ILE A 116 2.46 7.48 -13.56
CA ILE A 116 1.42 6.77 -14.32
C ILE A 116 0.16 6.62 -13.45
N PRO A 117 -1.03 6.53 -14.08
CA PRO A 117 -2.26 6.19 -13.38
C PRO A 117 -2.12 4.90 -12.55
N ALA A 118 -2.80 4.84 -11.41
CA ALA A 118 -2.81 3.68 -10.51
C ALA A 118 -4.26 3.24 -10.22
N PRO A 119 -4.94 2.55 -11.15
CA PRO A 119 -6.36 2.19 -11.02
C PRO A 119 -6.64 1.15 -9.92
N GLU A 120 -5.60 0.44 -9.47
CA GLU A 120 -5.70 -0.57 -8.42
C GLU A 120 -5.69 0.04 -7.02
N MET A 121 -5.11 1.23 -6.88
CA MET A 121 -5.11 1.97 -5.62
C MET A 121 -6.51 2.50 -5.29
N SER A 122 -6.81 2.54 -4.00
CA SER A 122 -8.12 2.94 -3.51
C SER A 122 -8.05 3.59 -2.14
N PHE A 123 -9.10 4.33 -1.82
CA PHE A 123 -9.40 4.79 -0.46
C PHE A 123 -10.41 3.90 0.26
N THR A 124 -11.15 3.05 -0.46
CA THR A 124 -12.25 2.25 0.07
C THR A 124 -11.99 0.75 0.05
N ARG A 125 -10.80 0.34 -0.43
CA ARG A 125 -10.32 -1.04 -0.45
C ARG A 125 -8.88 -1.08 0.10
N PRO A 126 -8.45 -2.20 0.71
CA PRO A 126 -7.07 -2.33 1.17
C PRO A 126 -6.11 -2.35 -0.02
N ASN A 127 -5.06 -1.53 0.01
CA ASN A 127 -4.08 -1.45 -1.08
C ASN A 127 -2.95 -2.49 -0.94
N LEU A 128 -2.64 -2.93 0.29
CA LEU A 128 -1.55 -3.86 0.57
C LEU A 128 -1.61 -5.17 -0.22
N PRO A 129 -2.78 -5.85 -0.37
CA PRO A 129 -2.83 -7.08 -1.17
C PRO A 129 -2.32 -6.90 -2.59
N PHE A 130 -2.70 -5.81 -3.27
CA PHE A 130 -2.21 -5.50 -4.62
C PHE A 130 -0.71 -5.21 -4.62
N LEU A 131 -0.21 -4.42 -3.66
CA LEU A 131 1.21 -4.07 -3.60
C LEU A 131 2.10 -5.31 -3.36
N ILE A 132 1.64 -6.23 -2.51
CA ILE A 132 2.33 -7.49 -2.24
C ILE A 132 2.37 -8.35 -3.51
N ASP A 133 1.23 -8.52 -4.17
CA ASP A 133 1.08 -9.28 -5.41
C ASP A 133 1.89 -8.67 -6.58
N GLU A 134 1.95 -7.34 -6.68
CA GLU A 134 2.83 -6.65 -7.64
C GLU A 134 4.32 -6.98 -7.39
N ILE A 135 4.78 -6.92 -6.14
CA ILE A 135 6.16 -7.28 -5.77
C ILE A 135 6.45 -8.75 -6.11
N GLU A 136 5.51 -9.65 -5.77
CA GLU A 136 5.63 -11.08 -6.04
C GLU A 136 5.82 -11.34 -7.54
N ARG A 137 4.97 -10.76 -8.39
CA ARG A 137 5.02 -10.98 -9.84
C ARG A 137 6.18 -10.28 -10.53
N GLU A 138 6.34 -8.98 -10.28
CA GLU A 138 7.23 -8.14 -11.09
C GLU A 138 8.68 -8.17 -10.63
N ILE A 139 8.92 -8.45 -9.34
CA ILE A 139 10.27 -8.36 -8.75
C ILE A 139 10.78 -9.73 -8.30
N LEU A 140 9.95 -10.52 -7.63
CA LEU A 140 10.34 -11.85 -7.17
C LEU A 140 10.21 -12.91 -8.28
N GLY A 141 9.38 -12.66 -9.30
CA GLY A 141 9.12 -13.59 -10.39
C GLY A 141 8.30 -14.80 -9.93
N MET A 142 7.45 -14.62 -8.92
CA MET A 142 6.51 -15.64 -8.46
C MET A 142 5.32 -15.67 -9.42
N LEU A 143 4.95 -16.87 -9.88
CA LEU A 143 3.73 -17.06 -10.66
C LEU A 143 2.52 -16.85 -9.74
N ALA A 144 1.48 -16.18 -10.23
CA ALA A 144 0.21 -16.12 -9.53
C ALA A 144 -0.30 -17.56 -9.30
N PRO A 145 -0.82 -17.91 -8.11
CA PRO A 145 -1.50 -19.18 -7.93
C PRO A 145 -2.69 -19.25 -8.90
N GLU A 146 -2.81 -20.39 -9.60
CA GLU A 146 -3.94 -20.70 -10.50
C GLU A 146 -5.30 -20.67 -9.79
#